data_AF-A0A0P9L305-F1
#
_entry.id   AF-A0A0P9L305-F1
#
_cell.length_a   1.000
_cell.length_b   1.000
_cell.length_c   1.000
_cell.angle_alpha   90.00
_cell.angle_beta   90.00
_cell.angle_gamma   90.00
#
_symmetry.space_group_name_H-M   'P 1'
#
loop_
_entity.id
_entity.type
_entity.pdbx_description
1 polymer ?
#
loop_
_entity_poly.entity_id
_entity_poly.type
_entity_poly.pdbx_seq_one_letter_code
_entity_poly.pdbx_strand_id
1 'polypeptide(L)'
;MSSSQSFQAPLSCNALLQNTTDVEWIINWSNGTTSTYKYDAFYNDTVGLNKTIVGIGKIVAGRYTGALAITTYVLFNLGLNDCATTTGVASMSGPSNLIIIP
;
A
#
# COMPACT_ATOMS: atom_id res chain seq x y z
N MET A 1 -4.01 15.53 -6.86
CA MET A 1 -3.16 14.90 -5.82
C MET A 1 -2.98 13.45 -6.23
N SER A 2 -1.75 13.01 -6.48
CA SER A 2 -1.43 11.61 -6.78
C SER A 2 -0.69 11.02 -5.58
N SER A 3 -1.17 9.91 -5.04
CA SER A 3 -0.45 9.09 -4.08
C SER A 3 0.37 8.05 -4.84
N SER A 4 1.65 7.92 -4.52
CA SER A 4 2.51 6.83 -5.00
C SER A 4 3.17 6.17 -3.80
N GLN A 5 3.15 4.85 -3.77
CA GLN A 5 3.86 4.07 -2.78
C GLN A 5 4.64 2.97 -3.48
N SER A 6 5.84 2.70 -2.99
CA SER A 6 6.71 1.64 -3.49
C SER A 6 6.82 0.55 -2.45
N PHE A 7 6.65 -0.69 -2.87
CA PHE A 7 6.87 -1.88 -2.04
C PHE A 7 7.94 -2.73 -2.72
N GLN A 8 8.88 -3.26 -1.94
CA GLN A 8 9.88 -4.19 -2.45
C GLN A 8 9.41 -5.61 -2.16
N ALA A 9 9.02 -6.35 -3.21
CA ALA A 9 8.63 -7.75 -3.09
C ALA A 9 9.85 -8.67 -3.33
N PRO A 10 10.02 -9.74 -2.52
CA PRO A 10 10.89 -10.87 -2.84
C PRO A 10 10.65 -11.43 -4.26
N LEU A 11 11.67 -12.11 -4.83
CA LEU A 11 11.68 -12.70 -6.18
C LEU A 11 10.56 -13.72 -6.49
N SER A 12 9.62 -13.96 -5.56
CA SER A 12 8.41 -14.74 -5.82
C SER A 12 7.19 -13.88 -5.55
N CYS A 13 6.23 -13.88 -6.46
CA CYS A 13 4.96 -13.18 -6.27
C CYS A 13 4.11 -13.72 -5.12
N ASN A 14 4.53 -14.84 -4.51
CA ASN A 14 3.97 -15.29 -3.25
C ASN A 14 4.14 -14.25 -2.14
N ALA A 15 5.16 -13.39 -2.21
CA ALA A 15 5.34 -12.31 -1.25
C ALA A 15 4.41 -11.11 -1.49
N LEU A 16 3.89 -10.92 -2.72
CA LEU A 16 2.78 -9.99 -2.99
C LEU A 16 1.45 -10.48 -2.38
N LEU A 17 1.42 -11.71 -1.86
CA LEU A 17 0.27 -12.34 -1.23
C LEU A 17 0.40 -12.42 0.30
N GLN A 18 1.48 -11.88 0.87
CA GLN A 18 1.75 -11.98 2.30
C GLN A 18 1.52 -10.64 3.00
N ASN A 19 0.84 -10.71 4.14
CA ASN A 19 0.70 -9.58 5.04
C ASN A 19 2.09 -9.01 5.37
N THR A 20 2.20 -7.68 5.30
CA THR A 20 3.45 -6.96 5.58
C THR A 20 3.23 -6.10 6.81
N THR A 21 4.11 -6.20 7.79
CA THR A 21 4.05 -5.39 9.02
C THR A 21 5.00 -4.22 8.96
N ASP A 22 4.77 -3.21 9.81
CA ASP A 22 5.65 -2.05 9.98
C ASP A 22 5.92 -1.24 8.69
N VAL A 23 4.92 -1.14 7.81
CA VAL A 23 5.02 -0.30 6.61
C VAL A 23 4.99 1.16 7.03
N GLU A 24 5.96 1.95 6.53
CA GLU A 24 5.99 3.40 6.70
C GLU A 24 5.64 4.11 5.40
N TRP A 25 4.66 5.02 5.46
CA TRP A 25 4.28 5.89 4.35
C TRP A 25 4.35 7.36 4.75
N ILE A 26 5.21 8.11 4.09
CA ILE A 26 5.27 9.58 4.17
C ILE A 26 4.25 10.17 3.19
N ILE A 27 3.18 10.77 3.74
CA ILE A 27 2.14 11.44 2.98
C ILE A 27 2.51 12.91 2.82
N ASN A 28 2.58 13.38 1.58
CA ASN A 28 2.81 14.79 1.25
C ASN A 28 1.46 15.46 0.93
N TRP A 29 1.07 16.45 1.72
CA TRP A 29 -0.17 17.20 1.52
C TRP A 29 0.06 18.41 0.58
N SER A 30 -1.00 18.90 -0.07
CA SER A 30 -0.89 20.02 -1.02
C SER A 30 -0.43 21.33 -0.40
N ASN A 31 -0.59 21.50 0.91
CA ASN A 31 -0.15 22.68 1.65
C ASN A 31 1.33 22.59 2.09
N GLY A 32 2.08 21.59 1.62
CA GLY A 32 3.49 21.38 1.95
C GLY A 32 3.75 20.72 3.30
N THR A 33 2.71 20.43 4.10
CA THR A 33 2.87 19.64 5.33
C THR A 33 2.95 18.15 5.03
N THR A 34 3.47 17.37 5.97
CA THR A 34 3.56 15.91 5.85
C THR A 34 2.90 15.19 7.01
N SER A 35 2.57 13.91 6.79
CA SER A 35 2.21 12.95 7.83
C SER A 35 3.04 11.68 7.65
N THR A 36 3.51 11.09 8.75
CA THR A 36 4.13 9.76 8.73
C THR A 36 3.09 8.75 9.21
N TYR A 37 2.68 7.85 8.32
CA TYR A 37 1.72 6.79 8.58
C TYR A 37 2.46 5.46 8.75
N LYS A 38 2.25 4.79 9.88
CA LYS A 38 2.75 3.43 10.13
C LYS A 38 1.61 2.45 10.25
N TYR A 39 1.69 1.34 9.53
CA TYR A 39 0.59 0.39 9.44
C TYR A 39 1.03 -1.01 9.06
N ASP A 40 0.15 -1.97 9.36
CA ASP A 40 0.22 -3.33 8.85
C ASP A 40 -0.70 -3.44 7.62
N ALA A 41 -0.17 -4.04 6.56
CA ALA A 41 -0.85 -4.26 5.29
C ALA A 41 -1.40 -5.69 5.23
N PHE A 42 -2.72 -5.80 5.05
CA PHE A 42 -3.45 -7.05 4.90
C PHE A 42 -3.91 -7.22 3.45
N TYR A 43 -3.70 -8.41 2.89
CA TYR A 43 -4.02 -8.71 1.49
C TYR A 43 -5.30 -9.55 1.42
N ASN A 44 -6.28 -9.07 0.66
CA ASN A 44 -7.55 -9.75 0.44
C ASN A 44 -7.75 -10.06 -1.04
N ASP A 45 -8.20 -11.29 -1.30
CA ASP A 45 -8.51 -11.77 -2.64
C ASP A 45 -9.93 -11.37 -3.01
N THR A 46 -10.06 -10.43 -3.96
CA THR A 46 -11.35 -9.83 -4.32
C THR A 46 -12.01 -10.44 -5.57
N VAL A 47 -11.40 -11.44 -6.22
CA VAL A 47 -11.81 -12.25 -7.40
C VAL A 47 -10.79 -12.15 -8.55
N GLY A 48 -10.37 -13.30 -9.09
CA GLY A 48 -9.43 -13.40 -10.20
C GLY A 48 -8.02 -12.91 -9.83
N LEU A 49 -7.43 -12.08 -10.70
CA LEU A 49 -6.09 -11.49 -10.50
C LEU A 49 -6.16 -10.11 -9.83
N ASN A 50 -7.29 -9.73 -9.25
CA ASN A 50 -7.45 -8.46 -8.55
C ASN A 50 -7.21 -8.65 -7.05
N LYS A 51 -6.42 -7.77 -6.46
CA LYS A 51 -6.16 -7.76 -5.01
C LYS A 51 -6.61 -6.46 -4.38
N THR A 52 -7.08 -6.56 -3.15
CA THR A 52 -7.31 -5.41 -2.30
C THR A 52 -6.34 -5.47 -1.13
N ILE A 53 -5.53 -4.43 -0.96
CA ILE A 53 -4.61 -4.28 0.17
C ILE A 53 -5.25 -3.30 1.14
N VAL A 54 -5.44 -3.71 2.39
CA VAL A 54 -5.96 -2.86 3.45
C VAL A 54 -4.83 -2.59 4.44
N GLY A 55 -4.41 -1.34 4.55
CA GLY A 55 -3.48 -0.91 5.60
C GLY A 55 -4.25 -0.40 6.81
N ILE A 56 -3.95 -0.90 8.01
CA ILE A 56 -4.55 -0.42 9.26
C ILE A 56 -3.43 0.01 10.20
N GLY A 57 -3.48 1.26 10.67
CA GLY A 57 -2.43 1.78 11.51
C GLY A 57 -2.71 3.20 12.00
N LYS A 58 -1.64 3.94 12.32
CA LYS A 58 -1.74 5.28 12.90
C LYS A 58 -0.81 6.27 12.23
N ILE A 59 -1.21 7.54 12.25
CA ILE A 59 -0.29 8.63 11.96
C ILE A 59 0.60 8.85 13.18
N VAL A 60 1.90 8.61 13.04
CA VAL A 60 2.88 8.69 14.13
C VAL A 60 3.63 10.03 14.18
N ALA A 61 3.60 10.82 13.10
CA ALA A 61 4.20 12.15 13.07
C ALA A 61 3.51 13.07 12.06
N GLY A 62 3.67 14.38 12.26
CA GLY A 62 3.16 15.42 11.36
C GLY A 62 1.68 15.72 11.54
N ARG A 63 1.02 16.09 10.44
CA ARG A 63 -0.42 16.44 10.45
C ARG A 63 -1.24 15.22 10.86
N TYR A 64 -2.25 15.39 11.71
CA TYR A 64 -3.10 14.30 12.25
C TYR A 64 -2.37 13.27 13.13
N THR A 65 -1.23 13.62 13.74
CA THR A 65 -0.53 12.74 14.71
C THR A 65 -1.49 12.18 15.75
N GLY A 66 -1.41 10.87 15.98
CA GLY A 66 -2.27 10.13 16.91
C GLY A 66 -3.53 9.54 16.29
N ALA A 67 -3.96 10.04 15.12
CA ALA A 67 -5.15 9.56 14.44
C ALA A 67 -5.01 8.12 13.93
N LEU A 68 -6.12 7.38 13.97
CA LEU A 68 -6.23 6.10 13.27
C LEU A 68 -6.32 6.39 11.77
N ALA A 69 -5.61 5.60 10.96
CA ALA A 69 -5.65 5.72 9.52
C ALA A 69 -5.81 4.34 8.87
N ILE A 70 -6.71 4.29 7.89
CA ILE A 70 -7.00 3.10 7.10
C ILE A 70 -6.73 3.43 5.64
N THR A 71 -5.93 2.61 4.99
CA THR A 71 -5.68 2.70 3.55
C THR A 71 -6.27 1.51 2.84
N THR A 72 -6.73 1.72 1.61
CA THR A 72 -7.19 0.65 0.73
C THR A 72 -6.60 0.87 -0.64
N TYR A 73 -5.85 -0.10 -1.14
CA TYR A 73 -5.34 -0.14 -2.51
C TYR A 73 -6.06 -1.25 -3.26
N VAL A 74 -6.58 -0.95 -4.45
CA VAL A 74 -7.09 -1.98 -5.35
C VAL A 74 -6.10 -2.14 -6.49
N LEU A 75 -5.45 -3.29 -6.54
CA LEU A 75 -4.53 -3.67 -7.61
C LEU A 75 -5.30 -4.52 -8.63
N PHE A 76 -5.46 -3.99 -9.85
CA PHE A 76 -6.13 -4.70 -10.93
C PHE A 76 -5.13 -5.44 -11.80
N ASN A 77 -5.55 -6.61 -12.31
CA ASN A 77 -4.80 -7.40 -13.29
C ASN A 77 -3.34 -7.61 -12.89
N LEU A 78 -3.11 -8.24 -11.72
CA LEU A 78 -1.76 -8.67 -11.36
C LEU A 78 -1.17 -9.47 -12.53
N GLY A 79 -0.11 -8.95 -13.15
CA GLY A 79 0.66 -9.63 -14.18
C GLY A 79 1.43 -10.80 -13.56
N LEU A 80 0.74 -11.83 -13.07
CA LEU A 80 1.38 -12.96 -12.39
C LEU A 80 2.37 -13.70 -13.29
N ASN A 81 2.25 -13.54 -14.61
CA ASN A 81 3.21 -14.07 -15.56
C ASN A 81 4.56 -13.32 -15.51
N ASP A 82 4.57 -12.04 -15.14
CA ASP A 82 5.80 -11.26 -15.01
C ASP A 82 6.66 -11.78 -13.85
N CYS A 83 6.04 -12.42 -12.87
CA CYS A 83 6.69 -13.12 -11.76
C CYS A 83 7.57 -14.29 -12.21
N ALA A 84 7.30 -14.86 -13.40
CA ALA A 84 8.09 -15.95 -13.96
C ALA A 84 9.31 -15.45 -14.76
N THR A 85 9.42 -14.13 -14.96
CA THR A 85 10.57 -13.52 -15.64
C THR A 85 11.69 -13.22 -14.66
N THR A 86 12.93 -13.12 -15.14
CA THR A 86 14.09 -12.73 -14.32
C THR A 86 13.96 -11.33 -13.70
N THR A 87 13.16 -10.45 -14.30
CA THR A 87 12.92 -9.08 -13.81
C THR A 87 11.79 -9.02 -12.77
N GLY A 88 10.85 -9.96 -12.80
CA GLY A 88 9.69 -9.96 -11.89
C GLY A 88 8.72 -8.78 -12.13
N VAL A 89 7.86 -8.54 -11.14
CA VAL A 89 6.94 -7.38 -11.15
C VAL A 89 7.68 -6.14 -10.63
N ALA A 90 7.93 -5.17 -11.51
CA ALA A 90 8.66 -3.96 -11.15
C ALA A 90 7.80 -2.87 -10.48
N SER A 91 6.53 -2.74 -10.88
CA SER A 91 5.60 -1.79 -10.26
C SER A 91 4.16 -2.19 -10.54
N MET A 92 3.26 -1.82 -9.63
CA MET A 92 1.82 -1.95 -9.82
C MET A 92 1.17 -0.66 -9.36
N SER A 93 0.12 -0.26 -10.06
CA SER A 93 -0.66 0.92 -9.70
C SER A 93 -2.15 0.62 -9.78
N GLY A 94 -2.91 1.37 -9.01
CA GLY A 94 -4.34 1.22 -8.91
C GLY A 94 -4.92 2.30 -8.00
N PRO A 95 -6.24 2.41 -7.91
CA PRO A 95 -6.86 3.39 -7.04
C PRO A 95 -6.52 3.10 -5.58
N SER A 96 -6.24 4.18 -4.85
CA SER A 96 -5.98 4.15 -3.41
C SER A 96 -6.90 5.11 -2.68
N ASN A 97 -7.48 4.67 -1.57
CA ASN A 97 -8.22 5.50 -0.63
C ASN A 97 -7.47 5.56 0.70
N LEU A 98 -7.43 6.74 1.32
CA LEU A 98 -6.91 6.97 2.66
C LEU A 98 -8.01 7.62 3.50
N ILE A 99 -8.40 6.97 4.58
CA ILE A 99 -9.32 7.49 5.59
C ILE A 99 -8.53 7.75 6.86
N ILE A 100 -8.58 8.97 7.36
CA ILE A 100 -8.00 9.36 8.65
C ILE A 100 -9.17 9.69 9.58
N ILE A 101 -9.18 9.09 10.78
CA ILE A 101 -10.19 9.27 11.81
C ILE A 101 -9.54 10.08 12.95
N PRO A 102 -9.75 11.40 12.99
CA PRO A 102 -9.10 12.32 13.94
C PRO A 102 -9.72 12.29 15.34
#